data_AF-A0A2V9NZC5-F1
#
_entry.id   AF-A0A2V9NZC5-F1
#
_cell.length_a   1.000
_cell.length_b   1.000
_cell.length_c   1.000
_cell.angle_alpha   90.00
_cell.angle_beta   90.00
_cell.angle_gamma   90.00
#
_symmetry.space_group_name_H-M   'P 1'
#
loop_
_entity.id
_entity.type
_entity.pdbx_description
1 polymer ?
#
loop_
_entity_poly.entity_id
_entity_poly.type
_entity_poly.pdbx_seq_one_letter_code
_entity_poly.pdbx_strand_id
1 'polypeptide(L)'
;AKRLLYGESHHFSREQMNILVVDVTRIVSSLKIWSQLIEKCFQPEQNRRFGAVVLFSAGITGDKMAPFQQWKVVRNPYATKAIPESLLRKF
;
A
#
# COMPACT_ATOMS: atom_id res chain seq x y z
N ALA A 1 7.30 -5.98 4.44
CA ALA A 1 7.05 -4.51 4.40
C ALA A 1 8.32 -3.67 4.57
N LYS A 2 9.04 -3.71 5.70
CA LYS A 2 10.18 -2.81 5.98
C LYS A 2 11.25 -2.73 4.87
N ARG A 3 11.73 -3.88 4.36
CA ARG A 3 12.73 -3.92 3.27
C ARG A 3 12.22 -3.27 1.98
N LEU A 4 10.95 -3.54 1.62
CA LEU A 4 10.29 -2.95 0.46
C LEU A 4 10.20 -1.43 0.60
N LEU A 5 9.60 -0.93 1.69
CA LEU A 5 9.41 0.51 1.88
C LEU A 5 10.73 1.28 1.94
N TYR A 6 11.75 0.70 2.57
CA TYR A 6 13.07 1.32 2.61
C TYR A 6 13.72 1.37 1.22
N GLY A 7 13.71 0.26 0.48
CA GLY A 7 14.28 0.18 -0.87
C GLY A 7 13.60 1.14 -1.84
N GLU A 8 12.28 1.23 -1.80
CA GLU A 8 11.50 2.09 -2.70
C GLU A 8 11.56 3.57 -2.33
N SER A 9 11.84 3.91 -1.06
CA SER A 9 11.77 5.29 -0.55
C SER A 9 12.66 6.29 -1.28
N HIS A 10 13.73 5.81 -1.92
CA HIS A 10 14.67 6.63 -2.68
C HIS A 10 14.09 7.12 -4.01
N HIS A 11 13.12 6.41 -4.59
CA HIS A 11 12.44 6.81 -5.82
C HIS A 11 11.40 7.93 -5.61
N PHE A 12 11.02 8.19 -4.36
CA PHE A 12 9.98 9.17 -4.04
C PHE A 12 10.56 10.50 -3.55
N SER A 13 10.13 11.58 -4.23
CA SER A 13 10.44 12.95 -3.84
C SER A 13 9.81 13.28 -2.48
N ARG A 14 10.51 14.06 -1.65
CA ARG A 14 9.97 14.52 -0.35
C ARG A 14 8.91 15.60 -0.48
N GLU A 15 8.84 16.28 -1.64
CA GLU A 15 8.00 17.46 -1.84
C GLU A 15 6.64 17.12 -2.46
N GLN A 16 6.50 15.91 -2.99
CA GLN A 16 5.32 15.47 -3.72
C GLN A 16 4.42 14.55 -2.89
N MET A 17 3.17 14.44 -3.31
CA MET A 17 2.23 13.43 -2.82
C MET A 17 2.59 12.07 -3.44
N ASN A 18 3.04 11.13 -2.62
CA ASN A 18 3.50 9.83 -3.09
C ASN A 18 2.56 8.72 -2.69
N ILE A 19 2.18 7.89 -3.66
CA ILE A 19 1.45 6.65 -3.45
C ILE A 19 2.33 5.51 -3.96
N LEU A 20 2.60 4.53 -3.11
CA LEU A 20 3.25 3.30 -3.52
C LEU A 20 2.18 2.23 -3.77
N VAL A 21 2.15 1.66 -4.97
CA VAL A 21 1.28 0.53 -5.30
C VAL A 21 2.09 -0.75 -5.22
N VAL A 22 1.58 -1.75 -4.51
CA VAL A 22 2.23 -3.05 -4.33
C VAL A 22 1.29 -4.16 -4.77
N ASP A 23 1.71 -4.89 -5.80
CA ASP A 23 1.06 -6.13 -6.20
C ASP A 23 1.50 -7.27 -5.26
N VAL A 24 0.55 -7.80 -4.49
CA VAL A 24 0.76 -8.92 -3.57
C VAL A 24 0.10 -10.21 -4.06
N THR A 25 -0.36 -10.27 -5.32
CA THR A 25 -1.05 -11.42 -5.93
C THR A 25 -0.27 -12.73 -5.77
N ARG A 26 1.05 -12.70 -5.89
CA ARG A 26 1.91 -13.90 -5.81
C ARG A 26 2.43 -14.20 -4.41
N ILE A 27 2.04 -13.43 -3.40
CA ILE A 27 2.55 -13.59 -2.04
C ILE A 27 1.57 -14.43 -1.24
N VAL A 28 2.08 -15.51 -0.63
CA VAL A 28 1.33 -16.40 0.27
C VAL A 28 1.10 -15.67 1.59
N SER A 29 0.22 -14.67 1.59
CA SER A 29 -0.28 -13.96 2.78
C SER A 29 -1.43 -13.06 2.35
N SER A 30 -2.51 -13.04 3.13
CA SER A 30 -3.67 -12.21 2.80
C SER A 30 -3.33 -10.72 2.81
N LEU A 31 -4.08 -9.94 2.02
CA LEU A 31 -4.05 -8.47 2.03
C LEU A 31 -4.07 -7.88 3.45
N LYS A 32 -4.75 -8.56 4.38
CA LYS A 32 -4.85 -8.21 5.81
C LYS A 32 -3.49 -8.22 6.53
N ILE A 33 -2.65 -9.23 6.28
CA ILE A 33 -1.33 -9.33 6.93
C ILE A 33 -0.43 -8.23 6.41
N TRP A 34 -0.41 -8.01 5.09
CA TRP A 34 0.40 -6.97 4.47
C TRP A 34 -0.03 -5.57 4.90
N SER A 35 -1.34 -5.31 5.01
CA SER A 35 -1.81 -4.00 5.48
C SER A 35 -1.32 -3.71 6.89
N GLN A 36 -1.42 -4.67 7.82
CA GLN A 36 -0.93 -4.52 9.19
C GLN A 36 0.59 -4.31 9.26
N LEU A 37 1.36 -5.03 8.42
CA LEU A 37 2.81 -4.86 8.36
C LEU A 37 3.20 -3.48 7.83
N ILE A 38 2.45 -2.94 6.87
CA ILE A 38 2.68 -1.59 6.33
C ILE A 38 2.30 -0.53 7.37
N GLU A 39 1.15 -0.67 8.05
CA GLU A 39 0.74 0.23 9.13
C GLU A 39 1.83 0.34 10.21
N LYS A 40 2.40 -0.79 10.63
CA LYS A 40 3.51 -0.82 11.60
C LYS A 40 4.78 -0.13 11.10
N CYS A 41 4.99 -0.03 9.79
CA CYS A 41 6.13 0.67 9.21
C CYS A 41 5.91 2.18 9.11
N PHE A 42 4.67 2.67 9.20
CA PHE A 42 4.38 4.10 9.28
C PHE A 42 4.67 4.60 10.69
N GLN A 43 5.73 5.39 10.82
CA GLN A 43 6.17 5.94 12.10
C GLN A 43 6.39 7.45 11.96
N PRO A 44 6.27 8.24 13.03
CA PRO A 44 6.48 9.70 12.98
C PRO A 44 7.81 10.14 12.38
N GLU A 45 8.84 9.29 12.45
CA GLU A 45 10.21 9.58 11.97
C GLU A 45 10.61 8.74 10.75
N GLN A 46 9.79 7.77 10.33
CA GLN A 46 10.12 6.85 9.23
C GLN A 46 9.02 6.83 8.18
N ASN A 47 9.39 6.62 6.91
CA ASN A 47 8.44 6.42 5.82
C ASN A 47 7.44 7.58 5.59
N ARG A 48 7.72 8.78 6.11
CA ARG A 48 6.90 9.99 5.95
C ARG A 48 6.76 10.47 4.50
N ARG A 49 7.61 9.99 3.59
CA ARG A 49 7.51 10.32 2.16
C ARG A 49 6.28 9.71 1.52
N PHE A 50 5.82 8.56 2.02
CA PHE A 50 4.64 7.87 1.50
C PHE A 50 3.40 8.49 2.11
N GLY A 51 2.52 9.02 1.28
CA GLY A 51 1.20 9.49 1.71
C GLY A 51 0.21 8.33 1.90
N ALA A 52 0.32 7.30 1.07
CA ALA A 52 -0.42 6.05 1.19
C ALA A 52 0.34 4.91 0.52
N VAL A 53 -0.03 3.68 0.88
CA VAL A 53 0.32 2.47 0.14
C VAL A 53 -0.97 1.78 -0.30
N VAL A 54 -1.05 1.40 -1.55
CA VAL A 54 -2.17 0.64 -2.11
C VAL A 54 -1.71 -0.79 -2.35
N LEU A 55 -2.39 -1.73 -1.73
CA LEU A 55 -2.18 -3.16 -1.97
C LEU A 55 -3.17 -3.65 -3.01
N PHE A 56 -2.67 -4.38 -3.99
CA PHE A 56 -3.46 -5.03 -5.02
C PHE A 56 -3.27 -6.55 -4.94
N SER A 57 -4.37 -7.29 -5.05
CA SER A 57 -4.34 -8.74 -5.20
C SER A 57 -5.41 -9.16 -6.21
N ALA A 58 -5.03 -10.02 -7.14
CA ALA A 58 -5.96 -10.65 -8.07
C ALA A 58 -5.86 -12.17 -7.99
N GLY A 59 -6.92 -12.85 -8.40
CA GLY A 59 -6.89 -14.30 -8.45
C GLY A 59 -8.19 -14.89 -8.94
N ILE A 60 -8.36 -16.16 -8.68
CA ILE A 60 -9.52 -16.93 -9.05
C ILE A 60 -10.09 -17.54 -7.77
N THR A 61 -11.41 -17.41 -7.56
CA THR A 61 -12.08 -17.92 -6.35
C THR A 61 -13.26 -18.83 -6.68
N GLY A 62 -13.46 -19.83 -5.83
CA GLY A 62 -14.59 -20.77 -5.85
C GLY A 62 -14.57 -21.80 -6.99
N ASP A 63 -15.53 -22.75 -6.91
CA ASP A 63 -15.70 -23.83 -7.89
C ASP A 63 -15.99 -23.33 -9.32
N LYS A 64 -16.48 -22.09 -9.45
CA LYS A 64 -16.80 -21.47 -10.75
C LYS A 64 -15.62 -20.75 -11.41
N MET A 65 -14.42 -20.81 -10.82
CA MET A 65 -13.24 -20.10 -11.29
C MET A 65 -13.52 -18.60 -11.60
N ALA A 66 -14.26 -17.93 -10.72
CA ALA A 66 -14.57 -16.53 -10.94
C ALA A 66 -13.32 -15.67 -10.69
N PRO A 67 -12.93 -14.76 -11.61
CA PRO A 67 -11.85 -13.83 -11.35
C PRO A 67 -12.27 -12.86 -10.25
N PHE A 68 -11.34 -12.54 -9.36
CA PHE A 68 -11.52 -11.48 -8.38
C PHE A 68 -10.33 -10.53 -8.38
N GLN A 69 -10.61 -9.27 -8.02
CA GLN A 69 -9.61 -8.25 -7.76
C GLN A 69 -9.96 -7.60 -6.42
N GLN A 70 -8.94 -7.37 -5.61
CA GLN A 70 -9.07 -6.72 -4.32
C GLN A 70 -8.01 -5.64 -4.19
N TRP A 71 -8.49 -4.47 -3.78
CA TRP A 71 -7.68 -3.30 -3.49
C TRP A 71 -7.79 -2.99 -2.01
N LYS A 72 -6.67 -2.60 -1.39
CA LYS A 72 -6.64 -2.14 -0.01
C LYS A 72 -5.73 -0.95 0.12
N VAL A 73 -6.31 0.19 0.47
CA VAL A 73 -5.57 1.40 0.79
C VAL A 73 -5.14 1.36 2.25
N VAL A 74 -3.86 1.65 2.49
CA VAL A 74 -3.25 1.86 3.81
C VAL A 74 -2.72 3.29 3.86
N ARG A 75 -3.34 4.14 4.68
CA ARG A 75 -3.01 5.57 4.74
C ARG A 75 -1.90 5.80 5.75
N ASN A 76 -0.96 6.68 5.42
CA ASN A 76 0.09 7.06 6.35
C ASN A 76 -0.32 8.33 7.11
N PRO A 77 -0.65 8.25 8.42
CA PRO A 77 -1.01 9.43 9.21
C PRO A 77 0.18 10.37 9.45
N TYR A 78 1.41 9.90 9.25
CA TYR A 78 2.65 10.65 9.50
C TYR A 78 3.28 11.21 8.23
N ALA A 79 2.55 11.16 7.10
CA ALA A 79 3.04 11.62 5.82
C ALA A 79 3.35 13.12 5.82
N THR A 80 4.45 13.52 5.18
CA THR A 80 4.78 14.93 4.94
C THR A 80 3.76 15.59 4.01
N LYS A 81 3.22 14.83 3.06
CA LYS A 81 2.14 15.24 2.16
C LYS A 81 1.06 14.17 2.18
N ALA A 82 -0.06 14.49 2.82
CA ALA A 82 -1.21 13.60 2.89
C ALA A 82 -1.89 13.48 1.52
N ILE A 83 -2.44 12.29 1.23
CA ILE A 83 -3.19 12.05 0.00
C ILE A 83 -4.66 12.44 0.21
N PRO A 84 -5.24 13.28 -0.68
CA PRO A 84 -6.66 13.61 -0.63
C PRO A 84 -7.55 12.36 -0.67
N GLU A 85 -8.61 12.35 0.15
CA GLU A 85 -9.57 11.23 0.20
C GLU A 85 -10.18 10.93 -1.18
N SER A 86 -10.45 11.97 -1.96
CA SER A 86 -11.03 11.85 -3.30
C SER A 86 -10.18 11.01 -4.26
N LEU A 87 -8.86 11.01 -4.07
CA LEU A 87 -7.95 10.18 -4.86
C LEU A 87 -7.93 8.73 -4.38
N LEU A 88 -8.05 8.51 -3.07
CA LEU A 88 -8.00 7.17 -2.47
C LEU A 88 -9.27 6.36 -2.71
N ARG A 89 -10.42 7.01 -2.89
CA ARG A 89 -11.70 6.35 -3.24
C ARG A 89 -11.73 5.73 -4.64
N LYS A 90 -10.69 5.94 -5.44
CA LYS A 90 -10.57 5.35 -6.79
C LYS A 90 -10.00 3.93 -6.78
N PHE A 91 -9.54 3.45 -5.63
CA PHE A 91 -8.99 2.11 -5.43
C PHE A 91 -9.98 1.23 -4.67
#